data_AF-A0A934A284-F1
#
_entry.id   AF-A0A934A284-F1
#
_cell.length_a   1.000
_cell.length_b   1.000
_cell.length_c   1.000
_cell.angle_alpha   90.00
_cell.angle_beta   90.00
_cell.angle_gamma   90.00
#
_symmetry.space_group_name_H-M   'P 1'
#
loop_
_entity.id
_entity.type
_entity.pdbx_description
1 polymer ?
#
loop_
_entity_poly.entity_id
_entity_poly.type
_entity_poly.pdbx_seq_one_letter_code
_entity_poly.pdbx_strand_id
1 'polypeptide(L)'
;MKDVAMLDLPERYTEWAAQKHLEIAPRQYSRLCPRAPEEVVPEVAVTEPRSGSRYLWDPDTPVDFSAIRLAARVEPADEEIVWLVDGKMVAKVGYPHSIRWPLRPGRHRVEARMARRSETASPVTVVVED
;
A
#
# COMPACT_ATOMS: atom_id res chain seq x y z
N MET A 1 -15.43 -24.12 5.62
CA MET A 1 -16.34 -22.96 5.45
C MET A 1 -16.35 -22.62 3.97
N LYS A 2 -17.52 -22.51 3.34
CA LYS A 2 -17.63 -21.90 2.02
C LYS A 2 -17.53 -20.38 2.21
N ASP A 3 -16.66 -19.70 1.47
CA ASP A 3 -16.73 -18.24 1.38
C ASP A 3 -18.04 -17.87 0.70
N VAL A 4 -18.94 -17.23 1.44
CA VAL A 4 -20.18 -16.69 0.90
C VAL A 4 -19.96 -15.20 0.71
N ALA A 5 -19.81 -14.79 -0.56
CA ALA A 5 -19.75 -13.38 -0.91
C ALA A 5 -21.13 -12.75 -0.68
N MET A 6 -21.23 -11.82 0.28
CA MET A 6 -22.45 -11.05 0.54
C MET A 6 -22.50 -9.82 -0.36
N LEU A 7 -23.69 -9.48 -0.84
CA LEU A 7 -23.89 -8.33 -1.73
C LEU A 7 -24.01 -7.03 -0.92
N ASP A 8 -23.21 -6.01 -1.26
CA ASP A 8 -23.33 -4.65 -0.72
C ASP A 8 -24.14 -3.77 -1.69
N LEU A 9 -25.47 -3.78 -1.52
CA LEU A 9 -26.41 -3.08 -2.39
C LEU A 9 -26.88 -1.75 -1.76
N PRO A 10 -26.94 -0.64 -2.53
CA PRO A 10 -27.49 0.63 -2.06
C PRO A 10 -28.93 0.52 -1.53
N GLU A 11 -29.32 1.43 -0.64
CA GLU A 11 -30.62 1.41 0.06
C GLU A 11 -31.84 1.35 -0.86
N ARG A 12 -31.77 1.97 -2.04
CA ARG A 12 -32.82 1.91 -3.06
C ARG A 12 -33.19 0.49 -3.53
N TYR A 13 -32.35 -0.51 -3.27
CA TYR A 13 -32.59 -1.91 -3.66
C TYR A 13 -33.07 -2.80 -2.51
N THR A 14 -33.32 -2.26 -1.32
CA THR A 14 -33.68 -3.07 -0.14
C THR A 14 -34.93 -3.91 -0.37
N GLU A 15 -36.00 -3.30 -0.91
CA GLU A 15 -37.27 -4.00 -1.14
C GLU A 15 -37.13 -5.14 -2.15
N TRP A 16 -36.43 -4.88 -3.25
CA TRP A 16 -36.17 -5.88 -4.27
C TRP A 16 -35.31 -7.02 -3.74
N ALA A 17 -34.26 -6.71 -2.96
CA ALA A 17 -33.38 -7.74 -2.38
C ALA A 17 -34.13 -8.65 -1.41
N ALA A 18 -35.02 -8.08 -0.59
CA ALA A 18 -35.92 -8.82 0.29
C ALA A 18 -36.87 -9.74 -0.51
N GLN A 19 -37.49 -9.21 -1.58
CA GLN A 19 -38.36 -10.00 -2.46
C GLN A 19 -37.62 -11.16 -3.14
N LYS A 20 -36.32 -11.00 -3.40
CA LYS A 20 -35.46 -12.01 -4.02
C LYS A 20 -34.73 -12.91 -3.02
N HIS A 21 -34.97 -12.74 -1.73
CA HIS A 21 -34.31 -13.49 -0.65
C HIS A 21 -32.78 -13.49 -0.80
N LEU A 22 -32.21 -12.36 -1.23
CA LEU A 22 -30.77 -12.22 -1.38
C LEU A 22 -30.10 -12.07 -0.01
N GLU A 23 -28.96 -12.74 0.15
CA GLU A 23 -28.07 -12.49 1.28
C GLU A 23 -27.31 -11.18 1.04
N ILE A 24 -27.74 -10.13 1.74
CA ILE A 24 -27.13 -8.80 1.71
C ILE A 24 -26.22 -8.60 2.92
N ALA A 25 -25.16 -7.81 2.72
CA ALA A 25 -24.25 -7.46 3.80
C ALA A 25 -24.99 -6.69 4.92
N PRO A 26 -24.69 -6.97 6.21
CA PRO A 26 -25.26 -6.24 7.32
C PRO A 26 -24.85 -4.76 7.28
N ARG A 27 -25.82 -3.86 7.45
CA ARG A 27 -25.59 -2.40 7.43
C ARG A 27 -25.05 -1.83 8.73
N GLN A 28 -25.06 -2.63 9.79
CA GLN A 28 -24.64 -2.22 11.12
C GLN A 28 -23.58 -3.20 11.61
N TYR A 29 -22.54 -2.64 12.22
CA TYR A 29 -21.56 -3.43 12.94
C TYR A 29 -22.18 -4.10 14.17
N SER A 30 -21.64 -5.25 14.54
CA SER A 30 -22.05 -5.93 15.77
C SER A 30 -21.82 -5.02 16.97
N ARG A 31 -22.78 -4.98 17.90
CA ARG A 31 -22.64 -4.27 19.19
C ARG A 31 -21.52 -4.83 20.07
N LEU A 32 -21.04 -6.03 19.75
CA LEU A 32 -19.92 -6.68 20.41
C LEU A 32 -18.56 -6.24 19.84
N CYS A 33 -18.53 -5.48 18.74
CA CYS A 33 -17.30 -4.91 18.23
C CYS A 33 -16.80 -3.86 19.24
N PRO A 34 -15.59 -4.02 19.81
CA PRO A 34 -15.09 -3.15 20.89
C PRO A 34 -14.87 -1.69 20.46
N ARG A 35 -14.85 -1.42 19.16
CA ARG A 35 -14.81 -0.09 18.55
C ARG A 35 -15.67 -0.14 17.29
N ALA A 36 -16.64 0.76 17.14
CA ALA A 36 -17.17 1.04 15.79
C ALA A 36 -15.97 1.43 14.91
N PRO A 37 -15.89 1.01 13.64
CA PRO A 37 -14.76 1.38 12.81
C PRO A 37 -14.74 2.90 12.73
N GLU A 38 -13.70 3.46 13.33
CA GLU A 38 -13.38 4.86 13.16
C GLU A 38 -13.11 5.05 11.67
N GLU A 39 -13.59 6.16 11.12
CA GLU A 39 -13.32 6.49 9.73
C GLU A 39 -11.79 6.52 9.56
N VAL A 40 -11.27 5.51 8.87
CA VAL A 40 -9.83 5.33 8.70
C VAL A 40 -9.36 6.42 7.77
N VAL A 41 -8.66 7.42 8.33
CA VAL A 41 -8.03 8.47 7.55
C VAL A 41 -6.88 7.82 6.76
N PRO A 42 -6.93 7.84 5.43
CA PRO A 42 -5.89 7.21 4.65
C PRO A 42 -4.54 7.91 4.88
N GLU A 43 -3.49 7.14 5.14
CA GLU A 43 -2.14 7.64 5.33
C GLU A 43 -1.10 6.72 4.67
N VAL A 44 -0.06 7.31 4.09
CA VAL A 44 1.10 6.57 3.58
C VAL A 44 2.40 7.28 3.97
N ALA A 45 3.35 6.54 4.51
CA ALA A 45 4.65 7.06 4.93
C ALA A 45 5.76 6.07 4.58
N VAL A 46 6.78 6.52 3.84
CA VAL A 46 7.99 5.72 3.60
C VAL A 46 8.74 5.53 4.92
N THR A 47 8.95 4.27 5.32
CA THR A 47 9.70 3.92 6.54
C THR A 47 11.14 3.55 6.24
N GLU A 48 11.39 2.97 5.05
CA GLU A 48 12.71 2.65 4.53
C GLU A 48 12.76 2.98 3.04
N PRO A 49 13.82 3.62 2.55
CA PRO A 49 14.98 4.12 3.28
C PRO A 49 14.67 5.37 4.12
N ARG A 50 15.59 5.76 5.02
CA ARG A 50 15.50 7.08 5.69
C ARG A 50 15.99 8.17 4.72
N SER A 51 15.47 9.38 4.87
CA SER A 51 15.92 10.50 4.04
C SER A 51 17.37 10.83 4.33
N GLY A 52 18.17 10.97 3.26
CA GLY A 52 19.60 11.20 3.35
C GLY A 52 20.44 9.93 3.53
N SER A 53 19.84 8.74 3.48
CA SER A 53 20.59 7.48 3.47
C SER A 53 21.60 7.43 2.30
N ARG A 54 22.80 6.93 2.61
CA ARG A 54 23.86 6.67 1.63
C ARG A 54 24.11 5.17 1.56
N TYR A 55 24.32 4.66 0.35
CA TYR A 55 24.62 3.28 0.07
C TYR A 55 25.87 3.18 -0.80
N LEU A 56 26.63 2.11 -0.66
CA LEU A 56 27.73 1.77 -1.56
C LEU A 56 27.23 0.74 -2.56
N TRP A 57 27.55 0.94 -3.84
CA TRP A 57 27.30 0.00 -4.90
C TRP A 57 28.60 -0.72 -5.26
N ASP A 58 28.58 -2.04 -5.22
CA ASP A 58 29.70 -2.88 -5.63
C ASP A 58 29.39 -3.50 -7.01
N PRO A 59 30.22 -3.23 -8.05
CA PRO A 59 30.05 -3.81 -9.38
C PRO A 59 30.17 -5.34 -9.43
N ASP A 60 30.90 -5.94 -8.48
CA ASP A 60 31.14 -7.38 -8.43
C ASP A 60 30.03 -8.13 -7.68
N THR A 61 29.16 -7.41 -6.96
CA THR A 61 28.00 -7.98 -6.29
C THR A 61 26.88 -8.27 -7.32
N PRO A 62 26.36 -9.52 -7.41
CA PRO A 62 25.26 -9.82 -8.31
C PRO A 62 24.03 -8.95 -8.01
N VAL A 63 23.29 -8.55 -9.05
CA VAL A 63 22.21 -7.55 -8.97
C VAL A 63 21.15 -7.91 -7.92
N ASP A 64 20.84 -9.19 -7.73
CA ASP A 64 19.86 -9.66 -6.74
C ASP A 64 20.29 -9.37 -5.29
N PHE A 65 21.60 -9.31 -5.05
CA PHE A 65 22.20 -8.98 -3.75
C PHE A 65 22.48 -7.47 -3.63
N SER A 66 22.65 -6.75 -4.74
CA SER A 66 22.82 -5.29 -4.79
C SER A 66 21.47 -4.57 -4.82
N ALA A 67 20.70 -4.68 -3.74
CA ALA A 67 19.38 -4.06 -3.62
C ALA A 67 19.07 -3.60 -2.19
N ILE A 68 18.32 -2.50 -2.08
CA ILE A 68 17.81 -1.96 -0.81
C ILE A 68 16.32 -2.27 -0.66
N ARG A 69 15.86 -2.32 0.58
CA ARG A 69 14.45 -2.44 0.88
C ARG A 69 13.78 -1.07 0.77
N LEU A 70 12.70 -1.00 -0.01
CA LEU A 70 11.73 0.08 0.05
C LEU A 70 10.54 -0.44 0.86
N ALA A 71 10.14 0.28 1.90
CA ALA A 71 9.01 -0.10 2.74
C ALA A 71 8.23 1.15 3.17
N ALA A 72 6.91 0.99 3.27
CA ALA A 72 6.01 2.04 3.72
C ALA A 72 5.04 1.51 4.78
N ARG A 73 4.64 2.39 5.68
CA ARG A 73 3.43 2.22 6.50
C ARG A 73 2.26 2.77 5.71
N VAL A 74 1.19 1.99 5.61
CA VAL A 74 -0.01 2.34 4.83
C VAL A 74 -1.23 2.06 5.68
N GLU A 75 -2.13 3.02 5.75
CA GLU A 75 -3.43 2.92 6.39
C GLU A 75 -4.52 3.32 5.39
N PRO A 76 -5.56 2.51 5.16
CA PRO A 76 -5.73 1.14 5.65
C PRO A 76 -4.71 0.17 5.03
N ALA A 77 -4.38 -0.90 5.76
CA ALA A 77 -3.35 -1.86 5.36
C ALA A 77 -3.67 -2.68 4.10
N ASP A 78 -4.94 -2.73 3.68
CA ASP A 78 -5.38 -3.39 2.44
C ASP A 78 -5.26 -2.49 1.20
N GLU A 79 -4.81 -1.23 1.37
CA GLU A 79 -4.48 -0.33 0.28
C GLU A 79 -3.20 -0.76 -0.43
N GLU A 80 -3.26 -0.93 -1.76
CA GLU A 80 -2.06 -1.12 -2.56
C GLU A 80 -1.34 0.21 -2.75
N ILE A 81 -0.02 0.18 -2.85
CA ILE A 81 0.78 1.34 -3.20
C ILE A 81 1.56 1.12 -4.48
N VAL A 82 1.86 2.23 -5.16
CA VAL A 82 2.79 2.31 -6.27
C VAL A 82 4.10 2.91 -5.76
N TRP A 83 5.19 2.16 -5.91
CA TRP A 83 6.54 2.66 -5.69
C TRP A 83 7.05 3.33 -6.95
N LEU A 84 7.59 4.55 -6.80
CA LEU A 84 8.29 5.25 -7.85
C LEU A 84 9.71 5.57 -7.42
N VAL A 85 10.65 5.44 -8.34
CA VAL A 85 12.01 5.96 -8.20
C VAL A 85 12.29 6.87 -9.39
N ASP A 86 12.68 8.11 -9.10
CA ASP A 86 12.89 9.18 -10.08
C ASP A 86 11.67 9.38 -11.00
N GLY A 87 10.47 9.28 -10.43
CA GLY A 87 9.20 9.41 -11.13
C GLY A 87 8.82 8.19 -11.99
N LYS A 88 9.66 7.16 -12.08
CA LYS A 88 9.35 5.91 -12.78
C LYS A 88 8.74 4.90 -11.82
N MET A 89 7.60 4.34 -12.19
CA MET A 89 7.00 3.22 -11.46
C MET A 89 7.93 2.00 -11.49
N VAL A 90 8.29 1.50 -10.31
CA VAL A 90 9.13 0.29 -10.15
C VAL A 90 8.34 -0.91 -9.66
N ALA A 91 7.24 -0.69 -8.92
CA ALA A 91 6.32 -1.75 -8.51
C ALA A 91 4.95 -1.21 -8.10
N LYS A 92 3.93 -2.07 -8.13
CA LYS A 92 2.66 -1.92 -7.42
C LYS A 92 2.52 -3.11 -6.47
N VAL A 93 2.28 -2.86 -5.18
CA VAL A 93 2.25 -3.92 -4.15
C VAL A 93 1.19 -3.64 -3.08
N GLY A 94 0.58 -4.70 -2.57
CA GLY A 94 -0.21 -4.67 -1.33
C GLY A 94 0.66 -4.92 -0.10
N TYR A 95 0.02 -5.29 1.02
CA TYR A 95 0.70 -5.68 2.26
C TYR A 95 1.80 -6.75 2.00
N PRO A 96 3.02 -6.63 2.57
CA PRO A 96 3.46 -5.67 3.60
C PRO A 96 4.08 -4.38 3.03
N HIS A 97 3.67 -3.98 1.82
CA HIS A 97 4.03 -2.71 1.17
C HIS A 97 5.52 -2.49 0.98
N SER A 98 6.26 -3.57 0.75
CA SER A 98 7.71 -3.52 0.59
C SER A 98 8.21 -4.26 -0.63
N ILE A 99 9.29 -3.76 -1.22
CA ILE A 99 10.03 -4.39 -2.32
C ILE A 99 11.53 -4.32 -2.08
N ARG A 100 12.30 -5.14 -2.82
CA ARG A 100 13.74 -4.94 -3.00
C ARG A 100 13.95 -4.19 -4.32
N TRP A 101 14.58 -3.03 -4.25
CA TRP A 101 14.90 -2.22 -5.41
C TRP A 101 16.40 -2.27 -5.69
N PRO A 102 16.83 -2.68 -6.90
CA PRO A 102 18.26 -2.82 -7.24
C PRO A 102 18.95 -1.46 -7.26
N LEU A 103 20.13 -1.40 -6.66
CA LEU A 103 20.94 -0.19 -6.58
C LEU A 103 21.56 0.14 -7.93
N ARG A 104 21.58 1.44 -8.22
CA ARG A 104 22.35 2.04 -9.30
C ARG A 104 23.08 3.25 -8.72
N PRO A 105 24.36 3.49 -9.06
CA PRO A 105 25.06 4.70 -8.65
C PRO A 105 24.27 5.96 -9.05
N GLY A 106 24.23 6.93 -8.14
CA GLY A 106 23.52 8.19 -8.35
C GLY A 106 22.65 8.63 -7.18
N ARG A 107 22.02 9.79 -7.35
CA ARG A 107 21.04 10.35 -6.41
C ARG A 107 19.64 10.00 -6.89
N HIS A 108 18.88 9.34 -6.05
CA HIS A 108 17.55 8.85 -6.38
C HIS A 108 16.48 9.42 -5.44
N ARG A 109 15.32 9.78 -6.02
CA ARG A 109 14.13 10.21 -5.30
C ARG A 109 13.12 9.06 -5.26
N VAL A 110 12.85 8.58 -4.05
CA VAL A 110 11.92 7.48 -3.77
C VAL A 110 10.57 8.05 -3.33
N GLU A 111 9.49 7.54 -3.89
CA GLU A 111 8.11 7.91 -3.58
C GLU A 111 7.22 6.67 -3.41
N ALA A 112 6.25 6.78 -2.51
CA ALA A 112 5.14 5.84 -2.37
C ALA A 112 3.81 6.59 -2.54
N ARG A 113 2.91 6.06 -3.37
CA ARG A 113 1.57 6.62 -3.62
C ARG A 113 0.52 5.55 -3.42
N MET A 114 -0.62 5.88 -2.83
CA MET A 114 -1.76 4.97 -2.82
C MET A 114 -2.25 4.71 -4.25
N ALA A 115 -2.71 3.50 -4.52
CA ALA A 115 -3.12 3.10 -5.86
C ALA A 115 -4.58 3.48 -6.17
N ARG A 116 -5.44 3.51 -5.15
CA ARG A 116 -6.88 3.76 -5.27
C ARG A 116 -7.29 5.12 -4.70
N ARG A 117 -6.34 5.83 -4.05
CA ARG A 117 -6.55 7.14 -3.44
C ARG A 117 -5.41 8.10 -3.78
N SER A 118 -5.57 9.38 -3.48
CA SER A 118 -4.63 10.45 -3.89
C SER A 118 -3.43 10.63 -2.94
N GLU A 119 -3.45 10.00 -1.77
CA GLU A 119 -2.45 10.16 -0.73
C GLU A 119 -1.08 9.69 -1.21
N THR A 120 -0.09 10.52 -0.90
CA THR A 120 1.29 10.32 -1.32
C THR A 120 2.19 10.59 -0.13
N ALA A 121 3.18 9.72 0.08
CA ALA A 121 4.15 9.92 1.14
C ALA A 121 5.10 11.08 0.78
N SER A 122 5.65 11.72 1.82
CA SER A 122 6.79 12.61 1.66
C SER A 122 7.92 11.87 0.93
N PRO A 123 8.49 12.45 -0.15
CA PRO A 123 9.54 11.80 -0.92
C PRO A 123 10.82 11.70 -0.10
N VAL A 124 11.56 10.61 -0.31
CA VAL A 124 12.82 10.31 0.35
C VAL A 124 13.94 10.39 -0.69
N THR A 125 15.05 11.05 -0.35
CA THR A 125 16.25 11.04 -1.20
C THR A 125 17.25 10.03 -0.66
N VAL A 126 17.84 9.23 -1.55
CA VAL A 126 19.02 8.40 -1.27
C VAL A 126 20.15 8.71 -2.23
N VAL A 127 21.38 8.45 -1.78
CA VAL A 127 22.60 8.56 -2.59
C VAL A 127 23.26 7.19 -2.63
N VAL A 128 23.66 6.78 -3.83
CA VAL A 128 24.39 5.53 -4.07
C VAL A 128 25.74 5.90 -4.66
N GLU A 129 26.80 5.56 -3.93
CA GLU A 129 28.21 5.80 -4.29
C GLU A 129 28.80 4.57 -4.97
N ASP A 130 29.85 4.79 -5.75
CA ASP A 130 30.65 3.76 -6.46
C ASP A 130 31.84 3.24 -5.63
#